data_AF-A0A6P2AU54-F1
#
_entry.id   AF-A0A6P2AU54-F1
#
_cell.length_a   1.000
_cell.length_b   1.000
_cell.length_c   1.000
_cell.angle_alpha   90.00
_cell.angle_beta   90.00
_cell.angle_gamma   90.00
#
_symmetry.space_group_name_H-M   'P 1'
#
loop_
_entity.id
_entity.type
_entity.pdbx_description
1 polymer ?
#
loop_
_entity_poly.entity_id
_entity_poly.type
_entity_poly.pdbx_seq_one_letter_code
_entity_poly.pdbx_strand_id
1 'polypeptide(L)'
;MTRRFPRLTSIPSILLTLLAGGFLTSASCTIVEHDRPGNGSAPGLAVTAATAPQSVQPFIETLTREGERGLRNRVLPRQSADFASEVSNEVNLDDIARAITQRQHRDPFVDAYIRWQLTSFEPMMPEMTPPDFTRMINLLPPYLENPAANENVRQLMNRARDAGQLSARDIARLEEVYREMKENVEMANNMNQPAAEFRDWIAAQYEHDHMRALLLALAECTATVAGGWSTRSIKTQITRMTTEAGKDPDFSRQDRRVIAEQIQRLVGIERRMVNEVTFLADGSVNVTFSTAAVTRRDSNNWIDRLHGRHENAQSNDS
;
A
#
# COMPACT_ATOMS: atom_id res chain seq x y z
N MET A 1 17.30 -41.37 28.11
CA MET A 1 17.66 -40.66 29.36
C MET A 1 17.21 -39.21 29.23
N THR A 2 16.20 -38.88 30.01
CA THR A 2 15.50 -37.58 30.09
C THR A 2 16.28 -36.55 30.90
N ARG A 3 16.44 -35.33 30.40
CA ARG A 3 16.51 -34.12 31.24
C ARG A 3 15.74 -32.96 30.60
N ARG A 4 14.87 -32.40 31.44
CA ARG A 4 13.96 -31.25 31.26
C ARG A 4 14.73 -29.93 31.27
N PHE A 5 14.15 -28.87 30.72
CA PHE A 5 14.11 -27.48 31.25
C PHE A 5 13.05 -26.64 30.47
N PRO A 6 12.56 -25.48 30.97
CA PRO A 6 11.20 -25.37 31.51
C PRO A 6 10.24 -24.39 30.79
N ARG A 7 8.98 -24.38 31.26
CA ARG A 7 7.91 -23.40 31.02
C ARG A 7 8.08 -22.13 31.85
N LEU A 8 7.70 -20.97 31.30
CA LEU A 8 7.17 -19.75 31.97
C LEU A 8 6.20 -19.09 30.96
N THR A 9 4.87 -19.21 31.06
CA THR A 9 3.86 -18.39 31.80
C THR A 9 3.78 -16.89 31.44
N SER A 10 2.83 -16.56 30.56
CA SER A 10 1.64 -15.69 30.75
C SER A 10 1.74 -14.23 31.30
N ILE A 11 1.49 -13.25 30.39
CA ILE A 11 0.55 -12.06 30.33
C ILE A 11 0.29 -11.14 31.58
N PRO A 12 -0.43 -9.97 31.52
CA PRO A 12 -0.50 -8.72 30.69
C PRO A 12 -0.38 -7.38 31.52
N SER A 13 -0.44 -6.21 30.85
CA SER A 13 -1.35 -5.05 31.14
C SER A 13 -0.76 -3.63 31.08
N ILE A 14 -1.24 -2.86 30.09
CA ILE A 14 -1.79 -1.49 30.05
C ILE A 14 -1.63 -0.56 31.28
N LEU A 15 -1.14 0.68 31.06
CA LEU A 15 -1.68 2.01 31.51
C LEU A 15 -0.75 3.13 30.96
N LEU A 16 -1.18 4.05 30.09
CA LEU A 16 -1.88 5.34 30.31
C LEU A 16 -1.12 6.38 31.16
N THR A 17 -0.68 7.48 30.52
CA THR A 17 -0.50 8.79 31.16
C THR A 17 -0.94 9.92 30.22
N LEU A 18 -1.86 10.74 30.72
CA LEU A 18 -2.47 11.93 30.14
C LEU A 18 -1.95 13.17 30.90
N LEU A 19 -1.99 14.33 30.22
CA LEU A 19 -2.12 15.72 30.72
C LEU A 19 -0.93 16.45 31.36
N ALA A 20 -0.54 17.53 30.67
CA ALA A 20 -0.49 18.92 31.16
C ALA A 20 -0.19 19.81 29.93
N GLY A 21 -0.78 20.97 29.66
CA GLY A 21 -1.73 21.85 30.32
C GLY A 21 -1.73 23.16 29.50
N GLY A 22 -2.86 23.89 29.44
CA GLY A 22 -2.88 25.18 28.73
C GLY A 22 -4.26 25.76 28.46
N PHE A 23 -5.04 26.00 29.53
CA PHE A 23 -6.19 26.90 29.51
C PHE A 23 -5.73 28.35 29.73
N LEU A 24 -6.12 29.29 28.86
CA LEU A 24 -6.43 30.71 29.16
C LEU A 24 -7.35 31.21 28.04
N THR A 25 -8.67 31.25 28.19
CA THR A 25 -9.48 32.40 28.68
C THR A 25 -9.04 33.77 28.17
N SER A 26 -9.80 34.38 27.25
CA SER A 26 -10.75 35.45 27.60
C SER A 26 -11.34 36.08 26.33
N ALA A 27 -12.64 35.92 26.14
CA ALA A 27 -13.43 36.82 25.32
C ALA A 27 -13.70 38.09 26.14
N SER A 28 -13.26 39.24 25.64
CA SER A 28 -13.69 40.54 26.13
C SER A 28 -14.39 41.25 24.98
N CYS A 29 -15.71 41.26 25.06
CA CYS A 29 -16.58 42.12 24.29
C CYS A 29 -16.54 43.50 24.95
N THR A 30 -16.08 44.51 24.22
CA THR A 30 -16.22 45.91 24.63
C THR A 30 -16.93 46.65 23.51
N ILE A 31 -18.20 46.92 23.73
CA ILE A 31 -18.99 47.89 22.98
C ILE A 31 -18.55 49.27 23.48
N VAL A 32 -18.00 50.09 22.59
CA VAL A 32 -17.92 51.55 22.79
C VAL A 32 -18.44 52.19 21.52
N GLU A 33 -19.62 52.78 21.65
CA GLU A 33 -20.28 53.63 20.67
C GLU A 33 -20.09 55.07 21.17
N HIS A 34 -19.44 55.94 20.39
CA HIS A 34 -19.82 57.36 20.25
C HIS A 34 -18.98 58.11 19.20
N ASP A 35 -19.72 58.76 18.29
CA ASP A 35 -19.51 60.01 17.57
C ASP A 35 -18.52 60.22 16.41
N ARG A 36 -19.10 60.84 15.37
CA ARG A 36 -18.62 61.33 14.06
C ARG A 36 -17.74 62.61 14.17
N PRO A 37 -17.36 63.27 13.05
CA PRO A 37 -16.63 62.81 11.86
C PRO A 37 -15.34 63.66 11.65
N GLY A 38 -14.29 63.07 11.11
CA GLY A 38 -13.05 63.80 10.79
C GLY A 38 -12.47 63.38 9.45
N ASN A 39 -12.52 64.28 8.47
CA ASN A 39 -11.75 64.20 7.23
C ASN A 39 -10.25 64.09 7.55
N GLY A 40 -9.66 62.95 7.24
CA GLY A 40 -8.22 62.73 7.33
C GLY A 40 -7.81 61.62 6.38
N SER A 41 -7.00 61.98 5.38
CA SER A 41 -6.48 61.09 4.34
C SER A 41 -5.83 59.84 4.92
N ALA A 42 -6.39 58.66 4.60
CA ALA A 42 -5.81 57.38 4.98
C ALA A 42 -4.60 57.05 4.07
N PRO A 43 -3.51 56.49 4.62
CA PRO A 43 -2.46 55.86 3.83
C PRO A 43 -3.04 54.63 3.13
N GLY A 44 -2.71 54.47 1.85
CA GLY A 44 -3.17 53.36 1.02
C GLY A 44 -2.90 52.03 1.69
N LEU A 45 -3.95 51.37 2.17
CA LEU A 45 -3.94 49.94 2.47
C LEU A 45 -3.64 49.23 1.15
N ALA A 46 -2.40 48.77 1.00
CA ALA A 46 -2.04 47.81 -0.01
C ALA A 46 -2.88 46.55 0.26
N VAL A 47 -3.96 46.40 -0.50
CA VAL A 47 -4.64 45.12 -0.65
C VAL A 47 -3.60 44.20 -1.26
N THR A 48 -2.99 43.34 -0.42
CA THR A 48 -2.25 42.17 -0.89
C THR A 48 -3.25 41.37 -1.70
N ALA A 49 -3.15 41.46 -3.03
CA ALA A 49 -3.94 40.64 -3.93
C ALA A 49 -3.69 39.19 -3.54
N ALA A 50 -4.73 38.50 -3.07
CA ALA A 50 -4.67 37.07 -2.81
C ALA A 50 -4.24 36.41 -4.12
N THR A 51 -3.03 35.83 -4.11
CA THR A 51 -2.48 35.12 -5.27
C THR A 51 -3.44 33.98 -5.59
N ALA A 52 -3.96 33.92 -6.81
CA ALA A 52 -4.87 32.85 -7.19
C ALA A 52 -4.18 31.48 -6.99
N PRO A 53 -4.89 30.47 -6.49
CA PRO A 53 -4.31 29.15 -6.26
C PRO A 53 -3.73 28.60 -7.57
N GLN A 54 -2.55 28.01 -7.49
CA GLN A 54 -1.88 27.48 -8.67
C GLN A 54 -2.54 26.18 -9.15
N SER A 55 -2.49 25.97 -10.46
CA SER A 55 -2.82 24.68 -11.08
C SER A 55 -1.90 23.59 -10.55
N VAL A 56 -2.41 22.36 -10.40
CA VAL A 56 -1.63 21.17 -10.00
C VAL A 56 -0.65 20.71 -11.09
N GLN A 57 -0.84 21.12 -12.34
CA GLN A 57 -0.08 20.62 -13.49
C GLN A 57 1.45 20.81 -13.39
N PRO A 58 1.99 21.95 -12.95
CA PRO A 58 3.43 22.14 -12.79
C PRO A 58 4.06 21.19 -11.75
N PHE A 59 3.28 20.78 -10.74
CA PHE A 59 3.73 19.80 -9.75
C PHE A 59 3.84 18.42 -10.37
N ILE A 60 2.81 18.00 -11.13
CA ILE A 60 2.81 16.73 -11.85
C ILE A 60 3.99 16.67 -12.83
N GLU A 61 4.28 17.73 -13.57
CA GLU A 61 5.42 17.78 -14.50
C GLU A 61 6.77 17.68 -13.78
N THR A 62 6.91 18.30 -12.62
CA THR A 62 8.12 18.21 -11.80
C THR A 62 8.31 16.80 -11.25
N LEU A 63 7.26 16.25 -10.63
CA LEU A 63 7.25 14.88 -10.10
C LEU A 63 7.45 13.83 -11.20
N THR A 64 6.94 14.06 -12.41
CA THR A 64 7.16 13.19 -13.57
C THR A 64 8.65 13.14 -13.92
N ARG A 65 9.32 14.30 -14.02
CA ARG A 65 10.75 14.37 -14.33
C ARG A 65 11.61 13.71 -13.24
N GLU A 66 11.24 13.88 -11.97
CA GLU A 66 11.89 13.21 -10.85
C GLU A 66 11.70 11.69 -10.93
N GLY A 67 10.46 11.22 -11.10
CA GLY A 67 10.11 9.82 -11.21
C GLY A 67 10.82 9.14 -12.38
N GLU A 68 10.81 9.74 -13.57
CA GLU A 68 11.54 9.20 -14.72
C GLU A 68 13.06 9.13 -14.50
N ARG A 69 13.63 10.12 -13.81
CA ARG A 69 15.06 10.10 -13.45
C ARG A 69 15.33 8.96 -12.47
N GLY A 70 14.48 8.79 -11.46
CA GLY A 70 14.56 7.69 -10.51
C GLY A 70 14.48 6.33 -11.20
N LEU A 71 13.53 6.16 -12.13
CA LEU A 71 13.37 4.95 -12.92
C LEU A 71 14.62 4.61 -13.74
N ARG A 72 15.18 5.60 -14.46
CA ARG A 72 16.41 5.42 -15.25
C ARG A 72 17.61 5.05 -14.38
N ASN A 73 17.73 5.67 -13.22
CA ASN A 73 18.84 5.46 -12.28
C ASN A 73 18.60 4.28 -11.34
N ARG A 74 17.42 3.65 -11.39
CA ARG A 74 17.01 2.56 -10.48
C ARG A 74 17.08 2.95 -9.00
N VAL A 75 16.75 4.20 -8.69
CA VAL A 75 16.78 4.76 -7.34
C VAL A 75 15.50 5.54 -7.09
N LEU A 76 14.89 5.32 -5.94
CA LEU A 76 13.73 6.09 -5.51
C LEU A 76 14.15 7.55 -5.24
N PRO A 77 13.55 8.56 -5.92
CA PRO A 77 14.00 9.94 -5.78
C PRO A 77 13.85 10.52 -4.37
N ARG A 78 12.77 10.16 -3.66
CA ARG A 78 12.42 10.64 -2.32
C ARG A 78 12.05 9.49 -1.41
N GLN A 79 12.48 9.53 -0.15
CA GLN A 79 12.19 8.48 0.83
C GLN A 79 10.84 8.67 1.55
N SER A 80 10.28 9.87 1.48
CA SER A 80 9.01 10.28 2.09
C SER A 80 8.15 11.07 1.11
N ALA A 81 6.84 11.12 1.33
CA ALA A 81 5.95 12.07 0.68
C ALA A 81 6.13 13.45 1.34
N ASP A 82 6.99 14.28 0.76
CA ASP A 82 7.38 15.59 1.33
C ASP A 82 7.38 16.72 0.31
N PHE A 83 6.92 16.47 -0.92
CA PHE A 83 6.93 17.44 -2.01
C PHE A 83 6.24 18.77 -1.66
N ALA A 84 5.15 18.75 -0.89
CA ALA A 84 4.46 19.96 -0.45
C ALA A 84 5.34 20.91 0.38
N SER A 85 6.33 20.38 1.11
CA SER A 85 7.24 21.20 1.93
C SER A 85 8.19 22.07 1.10
N GLU A 86 8.40 21.72 -0.17
CA GLU A 86 9.27 22.45 -1.10
C GLU A 86 8.52 23.49 -1.94
N VAL A 87 7.18 23.46 -1.92
CA VAL A 87 6.34 24.34 -2.72
C VAL A 87 5.73 25.40 -1.80
N SER A 88 6.13 26.66 -1.96
CA SER A 88 5.70 27.77 -1.11
C SER A 88 4.33 28.37 -1.48
N ASN A 89 3.56 27.74 -2.38
CA ASN A 89 2.38 28.36 -3.00
C ASN A 89 1.08 27.76 -2.47
N GLU A 90 0.04 28.59 -2.36
CA GLU A 90 -1.32 28.11 -2.11
C GLU A 90 -1.80 27.27 -3.31
N VAL A 91 -2.19 26.02 -3.03
CA VAL A 91 -2.68 25.06 -4.01
C VAL A 91 -4.13 24.75 -3.70
N ASN A 92 -4.94 24.60 -4.73
CA ASN A 92 -6.30 24.10 -4.56
C ASN A 92 -6.29 22.59 -4.24
N LEU A 93 -6.64 22.23 -3.01
CA LEU A 93 -6.66 20.83 -2.55
C LEU A 93 -7.65 19.96 -3.32
N ASP A 94 -8.74 20.53 -3.85
CA ASP A 94 -9.69 19.78 -4.69
C ASP A 94 -9.06 19.34 -6.01
N ASP A 95 -8.15 20.15 -6.57
CA ASP A 95 -7.44 19.79 -7.79
C ASP A 95 -6.37 18.72 -7.52
N ILE A 96 -5.72 18.75 -6.34
CA ILE A 96 -4.84 17.66 -5.89
C ILE A 96 -5.65 16.38 -5.70
N ALA A 97 -6.77 16.44 -4.98
CA ALA A 97 -7.65 15.30 -4.74
C ALA A 97 -8.10 14.67 -6.07
N ARG A 98 -8.54 15.50 -7.03
CA ARG A 98 -8.90 15.04 -8.37
C ARG A 98 -7.72 14.37 -9.08
N ALA A 99 -6.52 14.95 -9.04
CA ALA A 99 -5.34 14.39 -9.66
C ALA A 99 -4.98 13.00 -9.07
N ILE A 100 -4.98 12.86 -7.74
CA ILE A 100 -4.63 11.59 -7.08
C ILE A 100 -5.56 10.44 -7.49
N THR A 101 -6.84 10.72 -7.73
CA THR A 101 -7.83 9.70 -8.11
C THR A 101 -7.71 9.22 -9.56
N GLN A 102 -6.88 9.87 -10.38
CA GLN A 102 -6.72 9.60 -11.80
C GLN A 102 -5.29 9.16 -12.12
N ARG A 103 -5.13 8.39 -13.20
CA ARG A 103 -3.81 8.03 -13.73
C ARG A 103 -3.08 9.26 -14.25
N GLN A 104 -1.90 9.50 -13.71
CA GLN A 104 -1.02 10.61 -14.03
C GLN A 104 0.06 10.21 -15.04
N HIS A 105 0.44 8.93 -15.08
CA HIS A 105 1.46 8.46 -16.00
C HIS A 105 1.21 7.04 -16.51
N ARG A 106 1.81 6.68 -17.66
CA ARG A 106 1.67 5.35 -18.26
C ARG A 106 2.54 4.30 -17.58
N ASP A 107 3.76 4.69 -17.20
CA ASP A 107 4.65 3.84 -16.42
C ASP A 107 4.13 3.70 -14.98
N PRO A 108 3.95 2.47 -14.46
CA PRO A 108 3.41 2.22 -13.12
C PRO A 108 4.19 2.88 -11.99
N PHE A 109 5.51 2.86 -12.05
CA PHE A 109 6.35 3.42 -11.00
C PHE A 109 6.20 4.94 -10.97
N VAL A 110 6.30 5.59 -12.12
CA VAL A 110 6.18 7.05 -12.21
C VAL A 110 4.78 7.50 -11.80
N ASP A 111 3.73 6.77 -12.18
CA ASP A 111 2.35 7.06 -11.75
C ASP A 111 2.20 6.94 -10.23
N ALA A 112 2.72 5.87 -9.62
CA ALA A 112 2.73 5.68 -8.18
C ALA A 112 3.49 6.79 -7.46
N TYR A 113 4.68 7.13 -7.97
CA TYR A 113 5.54 8.17 -7.41
C TYR A 113 4.83 9.54 -7.39
N ILE A 114 4.23 9.96 -8.51
CA ILE A 114 3.50 11.24 -8.59
C ILE A 114 2.37 11.25 -7.55
N ARG A 115 1.50 10.24 -7.55
CA ARG A 115 0.33 10.23 -6.68
C ARG A 115 0.70 10.15 -5.20
N TRP A 116 1.71 9.36 -4.87
CA TRP A 116 2.27 9.29 -3.52
C TRP A 116 2.81 10.64 -3.07
N GLN A 117 3.60 11.33 -3.89
CA GLN A 117 4.12 12.64 -3.52
C GLN A 117 3.02 13.70 -3.38
N LEU A 118 1.95 13.61 -4.18
CA LEU A 118 0.79 14.48 -4.02
C LEU A 118 0.03 14.27 -2.70
N THR A 119 0.17 13.13 -2.01
CA THR A 119 -0.45 12.95 -0.69
C THR A 119 0.17 13.83 0.39
N SER A 120 1.38 14.39 0.16
CA SER A 120 2.03 15.32 1.09
C SER A 120 1.30 16.65 1.27
N PHE A 121 0.37 16.98 0.37
CA PHE A 121 -0.54 18.12 0.54
C PHE A 121 -1.74 17.81 1.45
N GLU A 122 -1.85 16.57 1.95
CA GLU A 122 -2.93 16.08 2.80
C GLU A 122 -4.35 16.35 2.26
N PRO A 123 -4.63 16.08 0.96
CA PRO A 123 -5.95 16.30 0.40
C PRO A 123 -6.96 15.30 0.98
N MET A 124 -8.19 15.73 1.21
CA MET A 124 -9.26 14.77 1.51
C MET A 124 -9.66 14.03 0.23
N MET A 125 -9.93 12.73 0.34
CA MET A 125 -10.49 11.97 -0.78
C MET A 125 -11.88 12.51 -1.13
N PRO A 126 -12.20 12.73 -2.42
CA PRO A 126 -13.50 13.23 -2.80
C PRO A 126 -14.56 12.17 -2.49
N GLU A 127 -15.79 12.60 -2.19
CA GLU A 127 -16.91 11.68 -2.06
C GLU A 127 -17.14 10.96 -3.40
N MET A 128 -17.04 9.63 -3.36
CA MET A 128 -17.21 8.78 -4.53
C MET A 128 -18.44 7.90 -4.40
N THR A 129 -19.15 7.73 -5.51
CA THR A 129 -20.14 6.66 -5.64
C THR A 129 -19.44 5.29 -5.65
N PRO A 130 -20.11 4.18 -5.30
CA PRO A 130 -19.50 2.85 -5.35
C PRO A 130 -18.90 2.48 -6.73
N PRO A 131 -19.54 2.81 -7.88
CA PRO A 131 -18.93 2.62 -9.20
C PRO A 131 -17.65 3.42 -9.41
N ASP A 132 -17.61 4.68 -8.96
CA ASP A 132 -16.43 5.55 -9.12
C ASP A 132 -15.28 5.08 -8.25
N PHE A 133 -15.57 4.66 -7.02
CA PHE A 133 -14.59 4.06 -6.13
C PHE A 133 -14.01 2.77 -6.71
N THR A 134 -14.85 1.91 -7.27
CA THR A 134 -14.40 0.69 -7.97
C THR A 134 -13.50 1.04 -9.16
N ARG A 135 -13.85 2.08 -9.94
CA ARG A 135 -13.02 2.57 -11.04
C ARG A 135 -11.68 3.08 -10.55
N MET A 136 -11.65 3.86 -9.47
CA MET A 136 -10.43 4.37 -8.85
C MET A 136 -9.53 3.22 -8.38
N ILE A 137 -10.08 2.21 -7.71
CA ILE A 137 -9.33 1.01 -7.29
C ILE A 137 -8.67 0.32 -8.48
N ASN A 138 -9.40 0.16 -9.59
CA ASN A 138 -8.88 -0.46 -10.81
C ASN A 138 -7.79 0.39 -11.50
N LEU A 139 -7.68 1.67 -11.15
CA LEU A 139 -6.66 2.59 -11.62
C LEU A 139 -5.48 2.73 -10.65
N LEU A 140 -5.47 2.00 -9.54
CA LEU A 140 -4.33 2.04 -8.62
C LEU A 140 -3.07 1.51 -9.31
N PRO A 141 -1.91 2.12 -9.08
CA PRO A 141 -0.65 1.64 -9.65
C PRO A 141 -0.41 0.16 -9.27
N PRO A 142 -0.11 -0.72 -10.24
CA PRO A 142 0.28 -2.09 -9.94
C PRO A 142 1.69 -2.11 -9.31
N TYR A 143 2.00 -3.17 -8.58
CA TYR A 143 3.40 -3.43 -8.20
C TYR A 143 4.21 -3.88 -9.41
N LEU A 144 5.47 -3.45 -9.46
CA LEU A 144 6.48 -3.94 -10.37
C LEU A 144 6.64 -5.46 -10.20
N GLU A 145 6.96 -6.17 -11.28
CA GLU A 145 7.17 -7.60 -11.23
C GLU A 145 8.38 -7.97 -10.36
N ASN A 146 8.22 -8.98 -9.52
CA ASN A 146 9.28 -9.58 -8.72
C ASN A 146 10.24 -10.35 -9.65
N PRO A 147 11.52 -9.96 -9.76
CA PRO A 147 12.49 -10.66 -10.59
C PRO A 147 12.67 -12.14 -10.23
N ALA A 148 12.42 -12.53 -8.98
CA ALA A 148 12.43 -13.94 -8.56
C ALA A 148 11.25 -14.75 -9.14
N ALA A 149 10.17 -14.09 -9.56
CA ALA A 149 9.05 -14.70 -10.27
C ALA A 149 9.22 -14.70 -11.79
N ASN A 150 10.35 -14.19 -12.30
CA ASN A 150 10.64 -14.19 -13.73
C ASN A 150 10.75 -15.62 -14.29
N GLU A 151 10.02 -15.89 -15.36
CA GLU A 151 9.91 -17.24 -15.92
C GLU A 151 11.26 -17.78 -16.43
N ASN A 152 12.09 -16.95 -17.04
CA ASN A 152 13.38 -17.37 -17.58
C ASN A 152 14.34 -17.77 -16.46
N VAL A 153 14.39 -16.99 -15.38
CA VAL A 153 15.19 -17.30 -14.20
C VAL A 153 14.69 -18.59 -13.56
N ARG A 154 13.37 -18.75 -13.42
CA ARG A 154 12.75 -19.95 -12.84
C ARG A 154 13.06 -21.21 -13.65
N GLN A 155 12.99 -21.14 -14.98
CA GLN A 155 13.34 -22.25 -15.86
C GLN A 155 14.83 -22.58 -15.84
N LEU A 156 15.70 -21.56 -15.75
CA LEU A 156 17.13 -21.77 -15.62
C LEU A 156 17.46 -22.51 -14.30
N MET A 157 16.90 -22.07 -13.18
CA MET A 157 17.13 -22.69 -11.88
C MET A 157 16.57 -24.12 -11.80
N ASN A 158 15.40 -24.39 -12.39
CA ASN A 158 14.88 -25.76 -12.48
C ASN A 158 15.81 -26.66 -13.30
N ARG A 159 16.27 -26.21 -14.47
CA ARG A 159 17.21 -26.98 -15.30
C ARG A 159 18.51 -27.28 -14.57
N ALA A 160 19.04 -26.32 -13.83
CA ALA A 160 20.24 -26.49 -13.02
C ALA A 160 20.06 -27.57 -11.94
N ARG A 161 18.94 -27.53 -11.22
CA ARG A 161 18.58 -28.55 -10.22
C ARG A 161 18.43 -29.94 -10.85
N ASP A 162 17.76 -30.02 -11.99
CA ASP A 162 17.42 -31.28 -12.64
C ASP A 162 18.62 -31.93 -13.37
N ALA A 163 19.68 -31.16 -13.66
CA ALA A 163 20.92 -31.66 -14.26
C ALA A 163 21.76 -32.54 -13.31
N GLY A 164 21.48 -32.51 -12.01
CA GLY A 164 22.22 -33.29 -11.01
C GLY A 164 23.56 -32.64 -10.67
N GLN A 165 24.59 -32.89 -11.48
CA GLN A 165 25.94 -32.34 -11.26
C GLN A 165 26.31 -31.35 -12.36
N LEU A 166 26.73 -30.16 -11.95
CA LEU A 166 27.17 -29.10 -12.84
C LEU A 166 28.68 -28.91 -12.78
N SER A 167 29.23 -28.37 -13.88
CA SER A 167 30.62 -27.95 -13.89
C SER A 167 30.81 -26.72 -12.99
N ALA A 168 32.02 -26.53 -12.47
CA ALA A 168 32.36 -25.33 -11.68
C ALA A 168 32.08 -24.02 -12.44
N ARG A 169 32.24 -24.04 -13.78
CA ARG A 169 31.94 -22.90 -14.64
C ARG A 169 30.43 -22.59 -14.68
N ASP A 170 29.59 -23.62 -14.74
CA ASP A 170 28.14 -23.45 -14.77
C ASP A 170 27.61 -22.99 -13.41
N ILE A 171 28.19 -23.50 -12.32
CA ILE A 171 27.90 -23.04 -10.95
C ILE A 171 28.21 -21.55 -10.82
N ALA A 172 29.42 -21.11 -11.18
CA ALA A 172 29.80 -19.71 -11.11
C ALA A 172 28.86 -18.80 -11.93
N ARG A 173 28.39 -19.27 -13.09
CA ARG A 173 27.41 -18.53 -13.90
C ARG A 173 26.03 -18.46 -13.23
N LEU A 174 25.57 -19.54 -12.60
CA LEU A 174 24.28 -19.56 -11.90
C LEU A 174 24.31 -18.71 -10.63
N GLU A 175 25.43 -18.72 -9.91
CA GLU A 175 25.67 -17.84 -8.77
C GLU A 175 25.55 -16.37 -9.17
N GLU A 176 26.15 -15.98 -10.30
CA GLU A 176 26.02 -14.63 -10.86
C GLU A 176 24.55 -14.27 -11.13
N VAL A 177 23.84 -15.12 -11.87
CA VAL A 177 22.42 -14.88 -12.19
C VAL A 177 21.56 -14.80 -10.93
N TYR A 178 21.83 -15.65 -9.93
CA TYR A 178 21.10 -15.65 -8.67
C TYR A 178 21.38 -14.38 -7.86
N ARG A 179 22.63 -13.91 -7.83
CA ARG A 179 23.03 -12.66 -7.17
C ARG A 179 22.37 -11.47 -7.84
N GLU A 180 22.50 -11.33 -9.16
CA GLU A 180 21.84 -10.27 -9.94
C GLU A 180 20.32 -10.27 -9.73
N MET A 181 19.70 -11.46 -9.69
CA MET A 181 18.27 -11.58 -9.39
C MET A 181 17.96 -11.01 -8.00
N LYS A 182 18.71 -11.37 -6.96
CA LYS A 182 18.48 -10.87 -5.58
C LYS A 182 18.62 -9.35 -5.49
N GLU A 183 19.65 -8.77 -6.12
CA GLU A 183 19.83 -7.31 -6.18
C GLU A 183 18.65 -6.63 -6.89
N ASN A 184 18.20 -7.19 -8.02
CA ASN A 184 17.04 -6.67 -8.74
C ASN A 184 15.73 -6.83 -7.93
N VAL A 185 15.59 -7.88 -7.10
CA VAL A 185 14.44 -8.04 -6.19
C VAL A 185 14.38 -6.93 -5.17
N GLU A 186 15.51 -6.63 -4.52
CA GLU A 186 15.60 -5.55 -3.53
C GLU A 186 15.29 -4.20 -4.18
N MET A 187 15.88 -3.93 -5.34
CA MET A 187 15.60 -2.74 -6.13
C MET A 187 14.11 -2.63 -6.50
N ALA A 188 13.50 -3.69 -7.03
CA ALA A 188 12.08 -3.69 -7.38
C ALA A 188 11.18 -3.48 -6.15
N ASN A 189 11.57 -4.04 -5.00
CA ASN A 189 10.86 -3.84 -3.73
C ASN A 189 10.92 -2.37 -3.28
N ASN A 190 12.10 -1.74 -3.35
CA ASN A 190 12.26 -0.31 -3.03
C ASN A 190 11.47 0.58 -4.00
N MET A 191 11.48 0.22 -5.29
CA MET A 191 10.71 0.92 -6.32
C MET A 191 9.19 0.68 -6.18
N ASN A 192 8.75 -0.32 -5.44
CA ASN A 192 7.34 -0.53 -5.11
C ASN A 192 6.86 0.31 -3.91
N GLN A 193 7.77 0.95 -3.16
CA GLN A 193 7.43 1.76 -1.99
C GLN A 193 6.36 2.82 -2.30
N PRO A 194 6.44 3.64 -3.38
CA PRO A 194 5.41 4.63 -3.67
C PRO A 194 4.02 4.01 -3.86
N ALA A 195 3.94 2.84 -4.50
CA ALA A 195 2.67 2.16 -4.72
C ALA A 195 2.10 1.59 -3.42
N ALA A 196 2.94 1.12 -2.50
CA ALA A 196 2.53 0.63 -1.18
C ALA A 196 2.06 1.80 -0.29
N GLU A 197 2.90 2.81 -0.12
CA GLU A 197 2.60 4.00 0.70
C GLU A 197 1.36 4.73 0.20
N PHE A 198 1.16 4.83 -1.12
CA PHE A 198 -0.05 5.43 -1.67
C PHE A 198 -1.31 4.62 -1.33
N ARG A 199 -1.24 3.28 -1.36
CA ARG A 199 -2.36 2.42 -0.98
C ARG A 199 -2.67 2.53 0.51
N ASP A 200 -1.64 2.57 1.35
CA ASP A 200 -1.77 2.74 2.79
C ASP A 200 -2.42 4.10 3.12
N TRP A 201 -2.01 5.16 2.43
CA TRP A 201 -2.63 6.47 2.56
C TRP A 201 -4.13 6.43 2.20
N ILE A 202 -4.51 5.79 1.07
CA ILE A 202 -5.93 5.65 0.71
C ILE A 202 -6.67 4.83 1.76
N ALA A 203 -6.08 3.72 2.24
CA ALA A 203 -6.71 2.86 3.24
C ALA A 203 -7.01 3.62 4.54
N ALA A 204 -6.11 4.50 4.98
CA ALA A 204 -6.32 5.36 6.15
C ALA A 204 -7.52 6.30 5.98
N GLN A 205 -7.81 6.78 4.77
CA GLN A 205 -8.98 7.63 4.49
C GLN A 205 -10.32 6.88 4.63
N TYR A 206 -10.29 5.54 4.61
CA TYR A 206 -11.48 4.68 4.65
C TYR A 206 -11.47 3.69 5.81
N GLU A 207 -10.71 3.95 6.88
CA GLU A 207 -10.57 3.03 8.02
C GLU A 207 -11.93 2.64 8.64
N HIS A 208 -12.90 3.55 8.59
CA HIS A 208 -14.25 3.34 9.14
C HIS A 208 -15.28 2.84 8.12
N ASP A 209 -14.92 2.71 6.84
CA ASP A 209 -15.77 2.13 5.79
C ASP A 209 -15.27 0.71 5.48
N HIS A 210 -15.82 -0.28 6.20
CA HIS A 210 -15.43 -1.69 6.07
C HIS A 210 -15.52 -2.19 4.62
N MET A 211 -16.49 -1.73 3.84
CA MET A 211 -16.68 -2.14 2.45
C MET A 211 -15.54 -1.64 1.58
N ARG A 212 -15.26 -0.33 1.65
CA ARG A 212 -14.18 0.28 0.86
C ARG A 212 -12.80 -0.22 1.29
N ALA A 213 -12.57 -0.37 2.58
CA ALA A 213 -11.34 -0.91 3.12
C ALA A 213 -11.10 -2.35 2.61
N LEU A 214 -12.12 -3.21 2.64
CA LEU A 214 -12.01 -4.58 2.10
C LEU A 214 -11.73 -4.59 0.60
N LEU A 215 -12.41 -3.75 -0.19
CA LEU A 215 -12.16 -3.66 -1.62
C LEU A 215 -10.72 -3.22 -1.92
N LEU A 216 -10.16 -2.28 -1.16
CA LEU A 216 -8.76 -1.85 -1.27
C LEU A 216 -7.80 -2.99 -0.95
N ALA A 217 -8.02 -3.71 0.16
CA ALA A 217 -7.18 -4.85 0.55
C ALA A 217 -7.20 -5.98 -0.49
N LEU A 218 -8.36 -6.26 -1.11
CA LEU A 218 -8.48 -7.24 -2.19
C LEU A 218 -7.74 -6.78 -3.46
N ALA A 219 -7.79 -5.48 -3.77
CA ALA A 219 -7.07 -4.92 -4.91
C ALA A 219 -5.56 -4.93 -4.70
N GLU A 220 -5.09 -4.63 -3.48
CA GLU A 220 -3.70 -4.80 -3.09
C GLU A 220 -3.28 -6.26 -3.23
N CYS A 221 -4.05 -7.20 -2.70
CA CYS A 221 -3.77 -8.63 -2.83
C CYS A 221 -3.66 -9.06 -4.30
N THR A 222 -4.55 -8.54 -5.16
CA THR A 222 -4.48 -8.76 -6.62
C THR A 222 -3.14 -8.27 -7.19
N ALA A 223 -2.75 -7.04 -6.86
CA ALA A 223 -1.50 -6.45 -7.32
C ALA A 223 -0.27 -7.23 -6.81
N THR A 224 -0.28 -7.66 -5.54
CA THR A 224 0.78 -8.48 -4.92
C THR A 224 0.93 -9.82 -5.64
N VAL A 225 -0.18 -10.52 -5.91
CA VAL A 225 -0.16 -11.79 -6.66
C VAL A 225 0.32 -11.58 -8.08
N ALA A 226 -0.21 -10.57 -8.78
CA ALA A 226 0.15 -10.27 -10.16
C ALA A 226 1.64 -9.93 -10.32
N GLY A 227 2.20 -9.17 -9.38
CA GLY A 227 3.61 -8.87 -9.31
C GLY A 227 4.48 -10.04 -8.83
N GLY A 228 3.91 -11.16 -8.37
CA GLY A 228 4.68 -12.29 -7.88
C GLY A 228 5.35 -12.06 -6.52
N TRP A 229 4.74 -11.22 -5.67
CA TRP A 229 5.22 -10.91 -4.32
C TRP A 229 4.54 -11.79 -3.27
N SER A 230 5.16 -11.90 -2.09
CA SER A 230 4.60 -12.66 -0.97
C SER A 230 3.25 -12.08 -0.53
N THR A 231 2.22 -12.91 -0.51
CA THR A 231 0.86 -12.51 -0.11
C THR A 231 0.56 -12.74 1.38
N ARG A 232 1.53 -13.23 2.16
CA ARG A 232 1.27 -13.66 3.55
C ARG A 232 0.68 -12.54 4.41
N SER A 233 1.25 -11.34 4.34
CA SER A 233 0.79 -10.18 5.13
C SER A 233 -0.64 -9.80 4.76
N ILE A 234 -0.88 -9.50 3.48
CA ILE A 234 -2.19 -9.05 2.99
C ILE A 234 -3.28 -10.11 3.19
N LYS A 235 -2.97 -11.40 3.07
CA LYS A 235 -3.93 -12.48 3.41
C LYS A 235 -4.33 -12.46 4.88
N THR A 236 -3.40 -12.17 5.77
CA THR A 236 -3.66 -12.07 7.21
C THR A 236 -4.57 -10.88 7.49
N GLN A 237 -4.30 -9.74 6.84
CA GLN A 237 -5.13 -8.54 6.91
C GLN A 237 -6.55 -8.79 6.37
N ILE A 238 -6.71 -9.38 5.19
CA ILE A 238 -8.04 -9.74 4.64
C ILE A 238 -8.77 -10.69 5.58
N THR A 239 -8.08 -11.67 6.16
CA THR A 239 -8.69 -12.59 7.14
C THR A 239 -9.23 -11.84 8.35
N ARG A 240 -8.48 -10.86 8.86
CA ARG A 240 -8.91 -10.00 9.97
C ARG A 240 -10.12 -9.17 9.58
N MET A 241 -10.04 -8.44 8.47
CA MET A 241 -11.11 -7.54 8.00
C MET A 241 -12.41 -8.28 7.67
N THR A 242 -12.33 -9.46 7.05
CA THR A 242 -13.52 -10.29 6.77
C THR A 242 -14.14 -10.86 8.05
N THR A 243 -13.34 -11.08 9.09
CA THR A 243 -13.85 -11.47 10.41
C THR A 243 -14.56 -10.30 11.10
N GLU A 244 -13.97 -9.11 11.05
CA GLU A 244 -14.54 -7.88 11.61
C GLU A 244 -15.86 -7.53 10.90
N ALA A 245 -15.86 -7.45 9.57
CA ALA A 245 -17.07 -7.21 8.77
C ALA A 245 -18.13 -8.32 8.93
N GLY A 246 -17.69 -9.56 9.19
CA GLY A 246 -18.59 -10.68 9.48
C GLY A 246 -19.46 -10.45 10.71
N LYS A 247 -18.91 -9.78 11.73
CA LYS A 247 -19.52 -9.48 13.03
C LYS A 247 -20.30 -8.16 13.05
N ASP A 248 -20.07 -7.31 12.06
CA ASP A 248 -20.71 -6.01 11.94
C ASP A 248 -22.18 -6.18 11.50
N PRO A 249 -23.17 -5.73 12.31
CA PRO A 249 -24.59 -5.82 11.96
C PRO A 249 -24.97 -4.88 10.80
N ASP A 250 -24.23 -3.78 10.60
CA ASP A 250 -24.50 -2.79 9.56
C ASP A 250 -23.90 -3.20 8.21
N PHE A 251 -23.00 -4.19 8.20
CA PHE A 251 -22.43 -4.75 6.99
C PHE A 251 -23.46 -5.63 6.26
N SER A 252 -24.12 -5.03 5.27
CA SER A 252 -25.35 -5.55 4.66
C SER A 252 -25.13 -6.86 3.90
N ARG A 253 -26.23 -7.60 3.64
CA ARG A 253 -26.17 -8.79 2.77
C ARG A 253 -25.65 -8.47 1.36
N GLN A 254 -25.94 -7.26 0.87
CA GLN A 254 -25.51 -6.84 -0.46
C GLN A 254 -23.99 -6.60 -0.48
N ASP A 255 -23.43 -5.97 0.56
CA ASP A 255 -22.00 -5.74 0.68
C ASP A 255 -21.23 -7.07 0.77
N ARG A 256 -21.74 -7.99 1.60
CA ARG A 256 -21.19 -9.36 1.71
C ARG A 256 -21.14 -10.06 0.36
N ARG A 257 -22.20 -9.94 -0.45
CA ARG A 257 -22.25 -10.52 -1.80
C ARG A 257 -21.18 -9.92 -2.70
N VAL A 258 -21.06 -8.59 -2.75
CA VAL A 258 -20.08 -7.91 -3.61
C VAL A 258 -18.65 -8.28 -3.23
N ILE A 259 -18.32 -8.30 -1.93
CA ILE A 259 -16.99 -8.72 -1.46
C ILE A 259 -16.72 -10.19 -1.79
N ALA A 260 -17.70 -11.08 -1.58
CA ALA A 260 -17.54 -12.50 -1.92
C ALA A 260 -17.26 -12.71 -3.42
N GLU A 261 -17.95 -11.98 -4.29
CA GLU A 261 -17.68 -12.01 -5.74
C GLU A 261 -16.24 -11.54 -6.07
N GLN A 262 -15.74 -10.49 -5.41
CA GLN A 262 -14.35 -10.06 -5.60
C GLN A 262 -13.34 -11.08 -5.07
N ILE A 263 -13.59 -11.67 -3.89
CA ILE A 263 -12.76 -12.73 -3.32
C ILE A 263 -12.66 -13.93 -4.28
N GLN A 264 -13.76 -14.33 -4.92
CA GLN A 264 -13.76 -15.44 -5.87
C GLN A 264 -12.90 -15.16 -7.11
N ARG A 265 -12.83 -13.91 -7.56
CA ARG A 265 -12.00 -13.51 -8.72
C ARG A 265 -10.49 -13.60 -8.45
N LEU A 266 -10.07 -13.62 -7.18
CA LEU A 266 -8.67 -13.78 -6.82
C LEU A 266 -8.16 -15.22 -7.02
N VAL A 267 -9.06 -16.19 -7.07
CA VAL A 267 -8.71 -17.60 -7.15
C VAL A 267 -8.17 -17.94 -8.54
N GLY A 268 -7.04 -18.66 -8.58
CA GLY A 268 -6.48 -19.21 -9.81
C GLY A 268 -5.36 -18.38 -10.42
N ILE A 269 -5.07 -17.19 -9.90
CA ILE A 269 -3.86 -16.45 -10.23
C ILE A 269 -2.74 -16.95 -9.32
N GLU A 270 -1.70 -17.52 -9.91
CA GLU A 270 -0.54 -18.07 -9.21
C GLU A 270 0.76 -17.58 -9.88
N ARG A 271 1.72 -17.17 -9.07
CA ARG A 271 3.10 -16.90 -9.47
C ARG A 271 4.06 -17.66 -8.57
N ARG A 272 4.88 -18.52 -9.17
CA ARG A 272 5.97 -19.21 -8.47
C ARG A 272 7.23 -18.37 -8.54
N MET A 273 7.92 -18.24 -7.41
CA MET A 273 9.14 -17.44 -7.30
C MET A 273 10.27 -18.27 -6.72
N VAL A 274 11.49 -18.01 -7.18
CA VAL A 274 12.73 -18.59 -6.63
C VAL A 274 12.95 -17.97 -5.25
N ASN A 275 12.94 -18.80 -4.20
CA ASN A 275 13.11 -18.33 -2.83
C ASN A 275 14.58 -18.40 -2.42
N GLU A 276 15.19 -19.57 -2.57
CA GLU A 276 16.57 -19.86 -2.20
C GLU A 276 17.21 -20.81 -3.21
N VAL A 277 18.50 -20.60 -3.47
CA VAL A 277 19.35 -21.50 -4.27
C VAL A 277 20.56 -21.86 -3.43
N THR A 278 20.85 -23.15 -3.29
CA THR A 278 22.00 -23.68 -2.56
C THR A 278 22.89 -24.45 -3.52
N PHE A 279 24.16 -24.07 -3.59
CA PHE A 279 25.18 -24.75 -4.39
C PHE A 279 25.98 -25.68 -3.48
N LEU A 280 26.03 -26.97 -3.81
CA LEU A 280 26.67 -28.01 -3.00
C LEU A 280 28.06 -28.35 -3.54
N ALA A 281 28.93 -28.84 -2.66
CA ALA A 281 30.34 -29.11 -2.98
C ALA A 281 30.53 -30.21 -4.04
N ASP A 282 29.55 -31.10 -4.20
CA ASP A 282 29.53 -32.15 -5.23
C ASP A 282 29.06 -31.65 -6.60
N GLY A 283 28.83 -30.34 -6.73
CA GLY A 283 28.36 -29.68 -7.94
C GLY A 283 26.84 -29.73 -8.13
N SER A 284 26.09 -30.22 -7.15
CA SER A 284 24.63 -30.21 -7.21
C SER A 284 24.02 -28.89 -6.76
N VAL A 285 22.84 -28.59 -7.28
CA VAL A 285 22.10 -27.35 -7.01
C VAL A 285 20.75 -27.69 -6.43
N ASN A 286 20.44 -27.15 -5.26
CA ASN A 286 19.10 -27.22 -4.68
C ASN A 286 18.40 -25.87 -4.85
N VAL A 287 17.11 -25.90 -5.18
CA VAL A 287 16.30 -24.69 -5.40
C VAL A 287 14.99 -24.82 -4.66
N THR A 288 14.70 -23.88 -3.78
CA THR A 288 13.39 -23.76 -3.13
C THR A 288 12.54 -22.72 -3.82
N PHE A 289 11.25 -23.01 -3.93
CA PHE A 289 10.27 -22.11 -4.54
C PHE A 289 9.20 -21.74 -3.52
N SER A 290 8.75 -20.49 -3.57
CA SER A 290 7.53 -20.06 -2.90
C SER A 290 6.49 -19.66 -3.95
N THR A 291 5.26 -19.47 -3.51
CA THR A 291 4.12 -19.24 -4.40
C THR A 291 3.29 -18.06 -3.91
N ALA A 292 3.15 -17.06 -4.76
CA ALA A 292 2.18 -15.99 -4.62
C ALA A 292 0.88 -16.44 -5.28
N ALA A 293 -0.10 -16.88 -4.48
CA ALA A 293 -1.41 -17.27 -4.98
C ALA A 293 -2.47 -17.00 -3.93
N VAL A 294 -3.72 -16.79 -4.36
CA VAL A 294 -4.90 -16.95 -3.49
C VAL A 294 -5.51 -18.31 -3.81
N THR A 295 -5.47 -19.21 -2.84
CA THR A 295 -6.01 -20.56 -3.02
C THR A 295 -7.53 -20.55 -2.84
N ARG A 296 -8.20 -21.57 -3.36
CA ARG A 296 -9.64 -21.78 -3.08
C ARG A 296 -9.91 -21.91 -1.57
N ARG A 297 -8.97 -22.47 -0.81
CA ARG A 297 -9.08 -22.57 0.65
C ARG A 297 -9.07 -21.19 1.31
N ASP A 298 -8.17 -20.30 0.88
CA ASP A 298 -8.12 -18.92 1.38
C ASP A 298 -9.45 -18.20 1.10
N SER A 299 -9.91 -18.27 -0.15
CA SER A 299 -11.15 -17.66 -0.62
C SER A 299 -12.38 -18.15 0.17
N ASN A 300 -12.53 -19.46 0.33
CA ASN A 300 -13.64 -20.04 1.09
C ASN A 300 -13.61 -19.60 2.57
N ASN A 301 -12.43 -19.61 3.19
CA ASN A 301 -12.25 -19.19 4.58
C ASN A 301 -12.68 -17.72 4.78
N TRP A 302 -12.29 -16.84 3.86
CA TRP A 302 -12.70 -15.43 3.91
C TRP A 302 -14.22 -15.25 3.73
N ILE A 303 -14.83 -15.98 2.80
CA ILE A 303 -16.28 -15.93 2.56
C ILE A 303 -17.06 -16.48 3.78
N ASP A 304 -16.60 -17.56 4.39
CA ASP A 304 -17.24 -18.13 5.58
C ASP A 304 -17.18 -17.18 6.78
N ARG A 305 -16.04 -16.48 6.96
CA ARG A 305 -15.88 -15.42 7.97
C ARG A 305 -16.78 -14.24 7.70
N LEU A 306 -16.86 -13.80 6.44
CA LEU A 306 -17.74 -12.73 6.01
C LEU A 306 -19.21 -13.06 6.24
N HIS A 307 -19.60 -14.33 6.34
CA HIS A 307 -20.95 -14.77 6.67
C HIS A 307 -21.14 -15.16 8.14
N GLY A 308 -20.14 -14.98 9.00
CA GLY A 308 -20.20 -15.34 10.43
C GLY A 308 -20.29 -16.86 10.69
N ARG A 309 -19.96 -17.72 9.72
CA ARG A 309 -20.15 -19.18 9.83
C ARG A 309 -19.01 -19.91 10.55
N HIS A 310 -17.95 -19.21 10.91
CA HIS A 310 -16.71 -19.81 11.39
C HIS A 310 -16.74 -20.20 12.88
N GLU A 311 -17.74 -19.75 13.66
CA GLU A 311 -17.86 -20.03 15.09
C GLU A 311 -18.48 -21.41 15.40
N ASN A 312 -19.19 -22.04 14.45
CA ASN A 312 -19.87 -23.33 14.68
C ASN A 312 -19.01 -24.58 14.41
N ALA A 313 -17.80 -24.44 13.85
CA ALA A 313 -16.94 -25.58 13.53
C ALA A 313 -15.99 -25.97 14.67
N GLN A 314 -15.77 -25.09 15.66
CA GLN A 314 -14.89 -25.37 16.81
C GLN A 314 -15.66 -25.87 18.05
N SER A 315 -17.00 -25.86 18.05
CA SER A 315 -17.82 -26.31 19.17
C SER A 315 -18.27 -27.78 19.10
N ASN A 316 -17.94 -28.50 18.03
CA ASN A 316 -18.34 -29.92 17.84
C ASN A 316 -17.21 -30.94 18.08
N ASP A 317 -16.03 -30.49 18.50
CA ASP A 317 -14.89 -31.35 18.88
C ASP A 317 -14.62 -31.33 20.41
N SER A 318 -15.66 -31.06 21.22
CA SER A 318 -15.62 -31.16 22.70
C SER A 318 -16.51 -32.27 23.21
#